data_AF-A0AAV5B0J4-F1
#
_entry.id   AF-A0AAV5B0J4-F1
#
_cell.length_a   1.000
_cell.length_b   1.000
_cell.length_c   1.000
_cell.angle_alpha   90.00
_cell.angle_beta   90.00
_cell.angle_gamma   90.00
#
_symmetry.space_group_name_H-M   'P 1'
#
loop_
_entity.id
_entity.type
_entity.pdbx_description
1 polymer ?
#
loop_
_entity_poly.entity_id
_entity_poly.type
_entity_poly.pdbx_seq_one_letter_code
_entity_poly.pdbx_strand_id
1 'polypeptide(L)'
;MSPVSEPEGYIEAGGWFPNITAAIYHYGESMKEYPNGCLLAIQEVFNKRTILWGNNYVIETDEMRITKRLQTCPEDKNCVMAYSSNTETYPDGRLIHEPITIYKEDIKRLFLVMGIIIKSQMSAPILIKV
;
A
#
# COMPACT_ATOMS: atom_id res chain seq x y z
N MET A 1 -4.08 -33.97 -9.14
CA MET A 1 -3.58 -32.64 -9.54
C MET A 1 -2.16 -32.52 -9.01
N SER A 2 -1.18 -32.34 -9.90
CA SER A 2 0.20 -32.12 -9.49
C SER A 2 0.35 -30.71 -8.93
N PRO A 3 1.11 -30.49 -7.85
CA PRO A 3 1.39 -29.14 -7.37
C PRO A 3 2.12 -28.36 -8.47
N VAL A 4 1.69 -27.14 -8.73
CA VAL A 4 2.39 -26.25 -9.67
C VAL A 4 3.68 -25.80 -9.00
N SER A 5 4.80 -26.38 -9.42
CA SER A 5 6.13 -26.13 -8.85
C SER A 5 6.87 -24.97 -9.53
N GLU A 6 6.36 -24.47 -10.64
CA GLU A 6 7.01 -23.43 -11.45
C GLU A 6 6.09 -22.22 -11.65
N PRO A 7 6.62 -20.99 -11.60
CA PRO A 7 5.84 -19.78 -11.85
C PRO A 7 5.19 -19.81 -13.23
N GLU A 8 3.93 -19.40 -13.31
CA GLU A 8 3.19 -19.31 -14.58
C GLU A 8 3.73 -18.25 -15.53
N GLY A 9 4.46 -17.28 -14.99
CA GLY A 9 5.01 -16.15 -15.74
C GLY A 9 5.67 -15.13 -14.83
N TYR A 10 6.29 -14.15 -15.48
CA TYR A 10 6.98 -13.03 -14.85
C TYR A 10 6.27 -11.72 -15.20
N ILE A 11 6.21 -10.79 -14.25
CA ILE A 11 5.83 -9.41 -14.52
C ILE A 11 7.09 -8.56 -14.46
N GLU A 12 7.46 -7.96 -15.60
CA GLU A 12 8.53 -6.96 -15.69
C GLU A 12 7.99 -5.58 -15.29
N ALA A 13 7.94 -5.34 -13.99
CA ALA A 13 7.30 -4.14 -13.46
C ALA A 13 8.14 -2.86 -13.71
N GLY A 14 9.48 -2.98 -13.77
CA GLY A 14 10.39 -1.84 -13.94
C GLY A 14 10.22 -1.06 -15.26
N GLY A 15 9.68 -1.71 -16.31
CA GLY A 15 9.37 -1.04 -17.58
C GLY A 15 8.09 -0.19 -17.51
N TRP A 16 7.16 -0.50 -16.61
CA TRP A 16 5.89 0.21 -16.45
C TRP A 16 5.93 1.23 -15.32
N PHE A 17 6.73 0.99 -14.30
CA PHE A 17 6.92 1.94 -13.20
C PHE A 17 8.41 2.07 -12.90
N PRO A 18 9.04 3.18 -13.31
CA PRO A 18 10.44 3.41 -13.01
C PRO A 18 10.63 3.53 -11.50
N ASN A 19 11.70 2.93 -10.97
CA ASN A 19 12.10 2.96 -9.56
C ASN A 19 11.24 2.12 -8.59
N ILE A 20 10.48 1.12 -9.06
CA ILE A 20 9.93 0.13 -8.14
C ILE A 20 11.07 -0.55 -7.38
N THR A 21 10.89 -0.74 -6.08
CA THR A 21 11.82 -1.49 -5.24
C THR A 21 11.23 -2.81 -4.77
N ALA A 22 9.90 -2.95 -4.77
CA ALA A 22 9.22 -4.18 -4.37
C ALA A 22 7.79 -4.26 -4.95
N ALA A 23 7.21 -5.45 -4.84
CA ALA A 23 5.77 -5.63 -5.02
C ALA A 23 5.20 -6.45 -3.86
N ILE A 24 4.02 -6.06 -3.38
CA ILE A 24 3.38 -6.70 -2.23
C ILE A 24 1.91 -6.97 -2.49
N TYR A 25 1.36 -8.03 -1.89
CA TYR A 25 -0.08 -8.24 -1.86
C TYR A 25 -0.77 -7.23 -0.94
N HIS A 26 -1.87 -6.66 -1.42
CA HIS A 26 -2.78 -5.83 -0.65
C HIS A 26 -3.97 -6.66 -0.17
N TYR A 27 -4.31 -6.49 1.10
CA TYR A 27 -5.54 -7.01 1.68
C TYR A 27 -6.18 -5.93 2.56
N GLY A 28 -7.50 -5.84 2.50
CA GLY A 28 -8.31 -4.88 3.23
C GLY A 28 -9.23 -4.07 2.31
N GLU A 29 -10.26 -3.48 2.92
CA GLU A 29 -11.30 -2.71 2.21
C GLU A 29 -11.18 -1.20 2.46
N SER A 30 -10.13 -0.77 3.18
CA SER A 30 -9.99 0.64 3.57
C SER A 30 -9.55 1.56 2.42
N MET A 31 -9.05 0.98 1.32
CA MET A 31 -8.61 1.70 0.13
C MET A 31 -9.36 1.18 -1.10
N LYS A 32 -10.42 1.88 -1.54
CA LYS A 32 -11.35 1.40 -2.60
C LYS A 32 -10.68 1.20 -3.97
N GLU A 33 -9.60 1.92 -4.24
CA GLU A 33 -8.82 1.79 -5.47
C GLU A 33 -7.98 0.50 -5.53
N TYR A 34 -7.87 -0.24 -4.41
CA TYR A 34 -7.04 -1.44 -4.29
C TYR A 34 -7.90 -2.65 -3.94
N PRO A 35 -8.33 -3.43 -4.95
CA PRO A 35 -9.09 -4.65 -4.70
C PRO A 35 -8.33 -5.63 -3.81
N ASN A 36 -9.07 -6.36 -2.99
CA ASN A 36 -8.52 -7.41 -2.14
C ASN A 36 -7.74 -8.45 -2.97
N GLY A 37 -6.51 -8.75 -2.56
CA GLY A 37 -5.61 -9.67 -3.26
C GLY A 37 -4.87 -9.08 -4.46
N CYS A 38 -5.01 -7.78 -4.76
CA CYS A 38 -4.20 -7.14 -5.79
C CYS A 38 -2.72 -7.00 -5.35
N LEU A 39 -1.84 -6.83 -6.32
CA LEU A 39 -0.42 -6.56 -6.09
C LEU A 39 -0.15 -5.06 -6.23
N LEU A 40 0.47 -4.47 -5.22
CA LEU A 40 0.94 -3.08 -5.26
C LEU A 40 2.38 -3.08 -5.75
N ALA A 41 2.65 -2.28 -6.79
CA ALA A 41 4.00 -1.91 -7.17
C ALA A 41 4.44 -0.71 -6.34
N ILE A 42 5.53 -0.84 -5.59
CA ILE A 42 5.91 0.14 -4.56
C ILE A 42 7.38 0.56 -4.62
N GLN A 43 7.64 1.82 -4.31
CA GLN A 43 8.98 2.40 -4.23
C GLN A 43 9.31 2.77 -2.78
N GLU A 44 10.41 2.26 -2.24
CA GLU A 44 10.86 2.57 -0.87
C GLU A 44 11.32 4.03 -0.76
N VAL A 45 10.82 4.71 0.28
CA VAL A 45 11.11 6.09 0.62
C VAL A 45 11.92 6.13 1.91
N PHE A 46 13.23 6.35 1.78
CA PHE A 46 14.14 6.40 2.93
C PHE A 46 14.04 7.72 3.71
N ASN A 47 13.82 8.84 3.03
CA ASN A 47 13.74 10.15 3.66
C ASN A 47 12.29 10.58 3.88
N LYS A 48 11.77 10.45 5.10
CA LYS A 48 10.39 10.85 5.46
C LYS A 48 10.09 12.34 5.28
N ARG A 49 11.09 13.19 5.00
CA ARG A 49 10.88 14.60 4.63
C ARG A 49 10.40 14.76 3.19
N THR A 50 10.55 13.75 2.35
CA THR A 50 10.15 13.75 0.93
C THR A 50 8.78 13.11 0.72
N ILE A 51 7.98 12.94 1.77
CA ILE A 51 6.60 12.45 1.63
C ILE A 51 5.83 13.42 0.74
N LEU A 52 5.33 12.88 -0.37
CA LEU A 52 4.40 13.54 -1.27
C LEU A 52 3.00 13.47 -0.67
N TRP A 53 2.60 14.52 0.04
CA TRP A 53 1.28 14.60 0.69
C TRP A 53 0.14 14.40 -0.31
N GLY A 54 -0.92 13.72 0.13
CA GLY A 54 -2.06 13.36 -0.72
C GLY A 54 -1.88 12.07 -1.54
N ASN A 55 -0.69 11.46 -1.53
CA ASN A 55 -0.44 10.18 -2.19
C ASN A 55 -0.61 9.00 -1.24
N ASN A 56 -0.78 7.82 -1.81
CA ASN A 56 -0.95 6.56 -1.10
C ASN A 56 0.40 5.90 -0.83
N TYR A 57 0.57 5.44 0.40
CA TYR A 57 1.77 4.77 0.87
C TYR A 57 1.42 3.44 1.52
N VAL A 58 2.35 2.49 1.43
CA VAL A 58 2.43 1.37 2.37
C VAL A 58 3.29 1.82 3.53
N ILE A 59 2.73 1.76 4.73
CA ILE A 59 3.40 2.11 5.99
C ILE A 59 3.60 0.83 6.78
N GLU A 60 4.85 0.52 7.12
CA GLU A 60 5.22 -0.59 8.00
C GLU A 60 5.70 -0.02 9.34
N THR A 61 5.05 -0.43 10.42
CA THR A 61 5.48 -0.24 11.82
C THR A 61 5.85 -1.59 12.43
N ASP A 62 6.20 -1.62 13.72
CA ASP A 62 6.47 -2.88 14.43
C ASP A 62 5.24 -3.80 14.52
N GLU A 63 4.03 -3.24 14.47
CA GLU A 63 2.78 -3.98 14.71
C GLU A 63 1.96 -4.24 13.44
N MET A 64 2.10 -3.37 12.43
CA MET A 64 1.20 -3.39 11.28
C MET A 64 1.87 -2.96 9.99
N ARG A 65 1.31 -3.48 8.89
CA ARG A 65 1.53 -2.99 7.54
C ARG A 65 0.21 -2.58 6.92
N ILE A 66 0.04 -1.28 6.66
CA ILE A 66 -1.20 -0.72 6.14
C ILE A 66 -0.96 0.10 4.88
N THR A 67 -1.98 0.22 4.03
CA THR A 67 -1.96 1.11 2.87
C THR A 67 -2.91 2.27 3.11
N LYS A 68 -2.40 3.51 3.09
CA LYS A 68 -3.17 4.73 3.40
C LYS A 68 -2.69 5.93 2.61
N ARG A 69 -3.57 6.92 2.46
CA ARG A 69 -3.21 8.24 1.95
C ARG A 69 -2.59 9.08 3.05
N LEU A 70 -1.38 9.58 2.86
CA LEU A 70 -0.69 10.36 3.89
C LEU A 70 -0.95 11.87 3.74
N GLN A 71 -1.24 12.53 4.86
CA GLN A 71 -1.33 13.98 4.99
C GLN A 71 -0.52 14.49 6.18
N THR A 72 -0.26 15.80 6.19
CA THR A 72 0.32 16.48 7.34
C THR A 72 -0.60 16.41 8.54
N CYS A 73 -0.05 16.13 9.71
CA CYS A 73 -0.71 16.44 10.97
C CYS A 73 -0.74 17.96 11.17
N PRO A 74 -1.92 18.58 11.44
CA PRO A 74 -2.02 20.03 11.63
C PRO A 74 -1.21 20.54 12.82
N GLU A 75 -1.27 19.83 13.96
CA GLU A 75 -0.73 20.30 15.24
C GLU A 75 0.65 19.74 15.59
N ASP A 76 1.11 18.69 14.89
CA ASP A 76 2.36 18.00 15.21
C ASP A 76 3.15 17.60 13.96
N LYS A 77 4.31 18.22 13.75
CA LYS A 77 5.19 17.92 12.61
C LYS A 77 5.88 16.57 12.71
N ASN A 78 5.83 15.89 13.86
CA ASN A 78 6.43 14.59 14.09
C ASN A 78 5.47 13.44 13.76
N CYS A 79 4.20 13.71 13.46
CA CYS A 79 3.27 12.70 12.97
C CYS A 79 2.83 12.92 11.52
N VAL A 80 2.17 11.90 10.99
CA VAL A 80 1.42 11.94 9.74
C VAL A 80 0.00 11.44 10.00
N MET A 81 -0.96 12.00 9.27
CA MET A 81 -2.32 11.49 9.25
C MET A 81 -2.46 10.51 8.09
N ALA A 82 -2.95 9.31 8.38
CA ALA A 82 -3.14 8.23 7.43
C ALA A 82 -4.63 8.02 7.17
N TYR A 83 -5.10 8.49 6.02
CA TYR A 83 -6.50 8.46 5.61
C TYR A 83 -6.83 7.25 4.74
N SER A 84 -8.03 6.72 4.95
CA SER A 84 -8.69 5.74 4.10
C SER A 84 -9.35 6.47 2.92
N SER A 85 -9.36 5.89 1.72
CA SER A 85 -10.22 6.37 0.64
C SER A 85 -11.64 5.80 0.75
N ASN A 86 -11.82 4.71 1.49
CA ASN A 86 -13.13 4.21 1.85
C ASN A 86 -13.77 5.13 2.90
N THR A 87 -14.79 5.88 2.47
CA THR A 87 -15.55 6.83 3.29
C THR A 87 -16.87 6.24 3.82
N GLU A 88 -17.02 4.91 3.85
CA GLU A 88 -18.18 4.27 4.45
C GLU A 88 -18.29 4.60 5.93
N THR A 89 -19.53 4.80 6.37
CA THR A 89 -19.87 5.20 7.72
C THR A 89 -20.86 4.24 8.35
N TYR A 90 -20.82 4.14 9.67
CA TYR A 90 -21.94 3.62 10.46
C TYR A 90 -23.18 4.54 10.33
N PRO A 91 -24.37 4.10 10.77
CA PRO A 91 -25.59 4.92 10.72
C PRO A 91 -25.51 6.25 11.48
N ASP A 92 -24.59 6.39 12.43
CA ASP A 92 -24.33 7.62 13.19
C ASP A 92 -23.38 8.60 12.48
N GLY A 93 -22.94 8.26 11.26
CA GLY A 93 -22.03 9.07 10.44
C GLY A 93 -20.55 8.90 10.77
N ARG A 94 -20.17 8.06 11.74
CA ARG A 94 -18.76 7.77 12.01
C ARG A 94 -18.17 6.90 10.91
N LEU A 95 -16.94 7.20 10.51
CA LEU A 95 -16.22 6.40 9.52
C LEU A 95 -15.96 5.00 10.07
N ILE A 96 -16.20 3.98 9.24
CA ILE A 96 -15.80 2.60 9.54
C ILE A 96 -14.27 2.49 9.52
N HIS A 97 -13.63 3.20 8.58
CA HIS A 97 -12.18 3.25 8.44
C HIS A 97 -11.64 4.62 8.82
N GLU A 98 -11.63 4.90 10.12
CA GLU A 98 -11.19 6.18 10.67
C GLU A 98 -9.73 6.54 10.28
N PRO A 99 -9.40 7.83 10.17
CA PRO A 99 -8.02 8.28 10.01
C PRO A 99 -7.16 7.88 11.21
N ILE A 100 -5.93 7.46 10.94
CA ILE A 100 -4.99 7.04 11.98
C ILE A 100 -3.85 8.04 12.05
N THR A 101 -3.48 8.45 13.27
CA THR A 101 -2.28 9.25 13.50
C THR A 101 -1.09 8.31 13.68
N ILE A 102 0.00 8.53 12.94
CA ILE A 102 1.21 7.70 13.03
C ILE A 102 2.41 8.60 13.28
N TYR A 103 3.16 8.35 14.36
CA TYR A 103 4.40 9.07 14.61
C TYR A 103 5.50 8.62 13.66
N LYS A 104 6.29 9.56 13.15
CA LYS A 104 7.33 9.30 12.14
C LYS A 104 8.45 8.39 12.66
N GLU A 105 8.65 8.36 13.97
CA GLU A 105 9.60 7.46 14.64
C GLU A 105 9.16 6.00 14.62
N ASP A 106 7.85 5.73 14.64
CA ASP A 106 7.29 4.38 14.60
C ASP A 106 7.30 3.75 13.21
N ILE A 107 7.43 4.58 12.16
CA ILE A 107 7.50 4.13 10.77
C ILE A 107 8.87 3.46 10.53
N LYS A 108 8.89 2.13 10.40
CA LYS A 108 10.10 1.36 10.07
C LYS A 108 10.42 1.43 8.59
N ARG A 109 9.41 1.19 7.75
CA ARG A 109 9.55 1.29 6.29
C ARG A 109 8.36 2.02 5.72
N LEU A 110 8.62 2.77 4.66
CA LEU A 110 7.64 3.58 3.98
C LEU A 110 7.81 3.39 2.49
N PHE A 111 6.73 3.10 1.78
CA PHE A 111 6.77 2.91 0.34
C PHE A 111 5.68 3.70 -0.35
N LEU A 112 6.05 4.47 -1.36
CA LEU A 112 5.11 5.12 -2.24
C LEU A 112 4.46 4.06 -3.15
N VAL A 113 3.13 4.07 -3.23
CA VAL A 113 2.42 3.20 -4.17
C VAL A 113 2.50 3.81 -5.57
N MET A 114 3.18 3.11 -6.48
CA MET A 114 3.40 3.56 -7.86
C MET A 114 2.30 3.08 -8.80
N GLY A 115 1.66 1.97 -8.47
CA GLY A 115 0.55 1.42 -9.22
C GLY A 115 0.09 0.07 -8.68
N ILE A 116 -0.87 -0.53 -9.39
CA ILE A 116 -1.44 -1.83 -9.03
C ILE A 116 -1.45 -2.78 -10.21
N ILE A 117 -1.41 -4.07 -9.86
CA ILE A 117 -1.51 -5.18 -10.78
C ILE A 117 -2.67 -6.04 -10.30
N ILE A 118 -3.64 -6.27 -11.19
CA ILE A 118 -4.82 -7.10 -10.92
C ILE A 118 -4.76 -8.30 -11.87
N LYS A 119 -4.75 -9.52 -11.32
CA LYS A 119 -4.86 -10.77 -12.10
C LYS A 119 -6.32 -11.20 -12.11
N SER A 120 -6.93 -11.27 -13.28
CA SER A 120 -8.35 -11.60 -13.45
C SER A 120 -8.68 -13.09 -13.28
N GLN A 121 -7.70 -13.99 -13.46
CA GLN A 121 -7.84 -15.43 -13.26
C GLN A 121 -6.61 -16.01 -12.56
N MET A 122 -6.80 -16.81 -11.51
CA MET A 122 -5.73 -17.53 -10.83
C MET A 122 -5.58 -18.93 -11.41
N SER A 123 -4.45 -19.22 -12.04
CA SER A 123 -4.09 -20.57 -12.46
C SER A 123 -2.78 -21.07 -11.81
N ALA A 124 -1.83 -20.17 -11.47
CA ALA A 124 -0.64 -20.47 -10.66
C ALA A 124 0.04 -19.20 -10.07
N PRO A 125 1.03 -19.36 -9.14
CA PRO A 125 1.88 -18.27 -8.64
C PRO A 125 2.62 -17.50 -9.75
N ILE A 126 2.78 -16.19 -9.54
CA ILE A 126 3.54 -15.27 -10.40
C ILE A 126 4.80 -14.81 -9.67
N LEU A 127 5.93 -14.79 -10.37
CA LEU A 127 7.17 -14.18 -9.89
C LEU A 127 7.27 -12.74 -10.40
N ILE A 128 7.58 -11.80 -9.52
CA ILE A 128 7.77 -10.39 -9.89
C ILE A 128 9.25 -10.11 -9.90
N LYS A 129 9.76 -9.62 -11.03
CA LYS A 129 11.13 -9.18 -11.16
C LYS A 129 11.15 -7.65 -11.09
N VAL A 130 11.67 -7.16 -9.98
CA VAL A 130 11.91 -5.73 -9.70
C VAL A 130 13.37 -5.39 -9.96
#